data_AF-A0A1F9TFK4-F1
#
_entry.id   AF-A0A1F9TFK4-F1
#
_cell.length_a   1.000
_cell.length_b   1.000
_cell.length_c   1.000
_cell.angle_alpha   90.00
_cell.angle_beta   90.00
_cell.angle_gamma   90.00
#
_symmetry.space_group_name_H-M   'P 1'
#
loop_
_entity.id
_entity.type
_entity.pdbx_description
1 polymer ?
#
loop_
_entity_poly.entity_id
_entity_poly.type
_entity_poly.pdbx_seq_one_letter_code
_entity_poly.pdbx_strand_id
1 'polypeptide(L)' 'MATLSPEQAKLVEQLYYKAVGAYSRNDLGAASAHLKEILAINPAHKPALELRETIRLATKRN' A
#
# COMPACT_ATOMS: atom_id res chain seq x y z
N MET A 1 -5.68 18.42 -9.60
CA MET A 1 -5.68 17.06 -9.01
C MET A 1 -5.10 16.14 -10.07
N ALA A 2 -4.04 15.38 -9.76
CA ALA A 2 -3.47 14.46 -10.75
C ALA A 2 -4.45 13.29 -10.93
N THR A 3 -5.11 13.25 -12.09
CA THR A 3 -6.02 12.17 -12.47
C THR A 3 -5.16 10.97 -12.88
N LEU A 4 -5.35 9.83 -12.22
CA LEU A 4 -4.66 8.59 -12.59
C LEU A 4 -5.09 8.16 -14.00
N SER A 5 -4.14 7.64 -14.79
CA SER A 5 -4.48 6.91 -16.01
C SER A 5 -5.19 5.58 -15.65
N PRO A 6 -5.97 4.99 -16.56
CA PRO A 6 -6.58 3.66 -16.33
C PRO A 6 -5.55 2.58 -15.97
N GLU A 7 -4.35 2.63 -16.57
CA GLU A 7 -3.25 1.71 -16.29
C GLU A 7 -2.69 1.92 -14.89
N GLN A 8 -2.52 3.19 -14.47
CA GLN A 8 -2.06 3.53 -13.12
C GLN A 8 -3.08 3.11 -12.07
N ALA A 9 -4.38 3.31 -12.32
CA ALA A 9 -5.45 2.89 -11.42
C ALA A 9 -5.44 1.37 -11.25
N LYS A 10 -5.37 0.62 -12.35
CA LYS A 10 -5.28 -0.85 -12.32
C LYS A 10 -4.02 -1.34 -11.60
N LEU A 11 -2.88 -0.69 -11.82
CA LEU A 11 -1.63 -1.03 -11.13
C LEU A 11 -1.74 -0.78 -9.62
N VAL A 12 -2.32 0.36 -9.21
CA VAL A 12 -2.57 0.68 -7.80
C VAL A 12 -3.46 -0.37 -7.14
N GLU A 13 -4.54 -0.78 -7.79
CA GLU A 13 -5.41 -1.84 -7.26
C GLU A 13 -4.66 -3.17 -7.10
N GLN A 14 -3.90 -3.59 -8.11
CA GLN A 14 -3.12 -4.84 -8.04
C GLN A 14 -2.07 -4.80 -6.92
N LEU A 15 -1.35 -3.69 -6.78
CA LEU A 15 -0.39 -3.49 -5.70
C LEU A 15 -1.10 -3.50 -4.34
N TYR A 16 -2.29 -2.91 -4.24
CA TYR A 16 -3.04 -2.88 -2.99
C TYR A 16 -3.48 -4.28 -2.56
N TYR A 17 -3.98 -5.11 -3.48
CA TYR A 17 -4.28 -6.50 -3.20
C TYR A 17 -3.04 -7.29 -2.74
N LYS A 18 -1.89 -7.07 -3.37
CA LYS A 18 -0.62 -7.68 -2.94
C LYS A 18 -0.20 -7.23 -1.55
N ALA A 19 -0.35 -5.94 -1.24
CA ALA A 19 -0.04 -5.38 0.08
C ALA A 19 -0.92 -6.00 1.18
N VAL A 20 -2.24 -6.10 0.94
CA VAL A 20 -3.18 -6.74 1.87
C VAL A 20 -2.85 -8.22 2.05
N GLY A 21 -2.53 -8.93 0.96
CA GLY A 21 -2.12 -10.34 1.01
C GLY A 21 -0.83 -10.54 1.82
N ALA A 22 0.16 -9.68 1.64
CA ALA A 22 1.40 -9.71 2.42
C ALA A 22 1.15 -9.41 3.91
N TYR A 23 0.34 -8.39 4.21
CA TYR A 23 -0.04 -8.03 5.57
C TYR A 23 -0.77 -9.19 6.28
N SER A 24 -1.70 -9.85 5.60
CA SER A 24 -2.43 -11.02 6.12
C SER A 24 -1.49 -12.19 6.47
N ARG A 25 -0.38 -12.35 5.73
CA ARG A 25 0.67 -13.33 6.03
C ARG A 25 1.69 -12.86 7.06
N ASN A 26 1.45 -11.71 7.71
CA ASN A 26 2.39 -11.03 8.60
C ASN A 26 3.74 -10.66 7.94
N ASP A 27 3.78 -10.61 6.61
CA ASP A 27 4.92 -10.15 5.83
C ASP A 27 4.87 -8.63 5.72
N LEU A 28 5.19 -7.96 6.82
CA LEU A 28 5.14 -6.50 6.95
C LEU A 28 6.15 -5.82 6.02
N GLY A 29 7.24 -6.50 5.67
CA GLY A 29 8.26 -6.02 4.74
C GLY A 29 7.71 -5.92 3.31
N ALA A 30 7.15 -7.01 2.79
CA ALA A 30 6.54 -6.99 1.46
C ALA A 30 5.30 -6.07 1.40
N ALA A 31 4.48 -6.05 2.46
CA ALA A 31 3.34 -5.15 2.53
C ALA A 31 3.77 -3.68 2.43
N SER A 32 4.79 -3.27 3.20
CA SER A 32 5.35 -1.92 3.15
C SER A 32 5.94 -1.57 1.78
N ALA A 33 6.62 -2.51 1.12
CA ALA A 33 7.17 -2.30 -0.22
C ALA A 33 6.08 -1.98 -1.26
N HIS A 34 5.02 -2.79 -1.31
CA HIS A 34 3.89 -2.55 -2.21
C HIS A 34 3.17 -1.23 -1.91
N LEU A 35 3.02 -0.87 -0.64
CA LEU A 35 2.43 0.41 -0.25
C LEU A 35 3.27 1.62 -0.68
N LYS A 36 4.61 1.49 -0.64
CA LYS A 36 5.51 2.54 -1.14
C LYS A 36 5.32 2.77 -2.64
N GLU A 37 5.16 1.71 -3.43
CA GLU A 37 4.88 1.81 -4.87
C GLU A 37 3.53 2.48 -5.15
N ILE A 38 2.47 2.10 -4.41
CA ILE A 38 1.14 2.73 -4.54
C ILE A 38 1.22 4.23 -4.28
N LEU A 39 1.89 4.63 -3.19
CA LEU A 39 1.96 6.03 -2.79
C LEU A 39 2.90 6.87 -3.68
N ALA A 40 3.78 6.24 -4.46
CA ALA A 40 4.53 6.91 -5.51
C ALA A 40 3.66 7.25 -6.73
N ILE A 41 2.66 6.40 -7.04
CA ILE A 41 1.73 6.59 -8.16
C ILE A 41 0.54 7.46 -7.74
N ASN A 42 -0.05 7.17 -6.59
CA ASN A 42 -1.17 7.88 -5.99
C ASN A 42 -0.86 8.23 -4.53
N PRO A 43 -0.23 9.40 -4.28
CA PRO A 43 0.11 9.85 -2.93
C PRO A 43 -1.10 10.02 -2.00
N ALA A 44 -2.30 10.20 -2.58
CA ALA A 44 -3.55 10.40 -1.85
C ALA A 44 -4.41 9.12 -1.73
N HIS A 45 -3.84 7.94 -2.03
CA HIS A 45 -4.54 6.67 -1.93
C HIS A 45 -4.86 6.32 -0.45
N LYS A 46 -6.05 6.74 0.01
CA LYS A 46 -6.48 6.58 1.42
C LYS A 46 -6.27 5.16 1.98
N PRO A 47 -6.69 4.07 1.28
CA PRO A 47 -6.51 2.72 1.83
C PRO A 47 -5.04 2.34 2.04
N ALA A 48 -4.14 2.81 1.17
CA ALA A 48 -2.71 2.53 1.31
C ALA A 48 -2.09 3.32 2.47
N LEU A 49 -2.53 4.56 2.70
CA LEU A 49 -2.09 5.35 3.85
C LEU A 49 -2.50 4.70 5.17
N GLU A 50 -3.74 4.23 5.27
CA GLU A 50 -4.27 3.55 6.47
C GLU A 50 -3.55 2.24 6.76
N LEU A 51 -3.34 1.40 5.73
CA LEU A 51 -2.63 0.12 5.90
C LEU A 51 -1.16 0.35 6.29
N ARG A 52 -0.51 1.36 5.69
CA ARG A 52 0.87 1.74 6.03
C ARG A 52 0.98 2.17 7.49
N GLU A 53 0.02 2.95 7.98
CA GLU A 53 0.01 3.38 9.38
C GLU A 53 -0.18 2.19 10.32
N THR A 54 -1.09 1.28 9.98
CA THR A 54 -1.28 0.03 10.74
C THR A 54 0.02 -0.77 10.84
N ILE A 55 0.73 -0.97 9.72
CA ILE A 55 2.03 -1.67 9.69
C ILE A 55 3.08 -0.93 10.54
N ARG A 56 3.12 0.40 10.46
CA ARG A 56 4.05 1.23 11.24
C ARG A 56 3.82 1.07 12.74
N LEU A 57 2.57 0.99 13.18
CA LEU A 57 2.23 0.76 14.58
C LEU A 57 2.55 -0.66 15.03
N ALA A 58 2.33 -1.66 14.17
CA ALA A 58 2.68 -3.06 14.46
C ALA A 58 4.20 -3.27 14.61
N THR A 59 5.00 -2.63 13.75
CA THR A 59 6.47 -2.74 13.77
C THR A 59 7.13 -1.98 14.92
N LYS A 60 6.54 -0.89 15.40
CA LYS A 60 7.04 -0.13 16.56
C LYS A 60 6.88 -0.84 17.91
N ARG A 61 6.09 -1.90 17.96
CA ARG A 61 5.67 -2.57 19.20
C ARG A 61 6.51 -3.81 19.55
N ASN A 62 7.54 -4.09 18.75
CA ASN A 62 8.63 -5.05 19.01
C ASN A 62 9.92 -4.31 19.36
#